data_AF-A0A7S0ASX2-F1
#
_entry.id   AF-A0A7S0ASX2-F1
#
_cell.length_a   1.000
_cell.length_b   1.000
_cell.length_c   1.000
_cell.angle_alpha   90.00
_cell.angle_beta   90.00
_cell.angle_gamma   90.00
#
_symmetry.space_group_name_H-M   'P 1'
#
loop_
_entity.id
_entity.type
_entity.pdbx_description
1 polymer ?
#
loop_
_entity_poly.entity_id
_entity_poly.type
_entity_poly.pdbx_seq_one_letter_code
_entity_poly.pdbx_strand_id
1 'polypeptide(L)'
;MTATNTTAVNPWVNPTITGTSSNKTSKTSAAPEQILSEYSFAREGLVPCTIFAALGYGVHRHSGDAITNQDWIFSIGFLLYVFAANAIAFNGNQLQLNQWKQRNIRFQPMGQHSLGRGEFITEPSFLMYFAVSKVLGVLVPLVMMVAAPTEIATMLAPSLAVLLVQAVAEQSTVECHDVLRMAVPIAYSTYRLFGPLQVWAVASYDLYLDQAAGEEEEESSRSSRSSMYHVLNLGVAWANLLFGAYNLFGFLILRALPVYFDKDETPRVEMAYTLLPIPKKNNIKTI
;
A
#
# COMPACT_ATOMS: atom_id res chain seq x y z
N MET A 1 -57.22 35.39 -16.28
CA MET A 1 -56.39 35.22 -15.07
C MET A 1 -57.11 34.22 -14.19
N THR A 2 -56.71 32.96 -14.28
CA THR A 2 -57.47 31.82 -13.78
C THR A 2 -56.75 31.32 -12.52
N ALA A 3 -57.37 31.52 -11.36
CA ALA A 3 -56.85 31.04 -10.08
C ALA A 3 -57.24 29.56 -9.90
N THR A 4 -56.24 28.69 -9.77
CA THR A 4 -56.44 27.26 -9.52
C THR A 4 -56.07 26.98 -8.06
N ASN A 5 -57.07 26.68 -7.24
CA ASN A 5 -56.90 26.17 -5.90
C ASN A 5 -56.37 24.74 -5.96
N THR A 6 -55.21 24.48 -5.35
CA THR A 6 -54.69 23.12 -5.14
C THR A 6 -54.77 22.79 -3.65
N THR A 7 -55.65 21.83 -3.35
CA THR A 7 -55.88 21.25 -2.03
C THR A 7 -54.67 20.41 -1.59
N ALA A 8 -54.22 20.64 -0.35
CA ALA A 8 -53.16 19.87 0.29
C ALA A 8 -53.69 18.48 0.72
N VAL A 9 -52.97 17.42 0.33
CA VAL A 9 -53.21 16.04 0.79
C VAL A 9 -52.20 15.73 1.89
N ASN A 10 -52.73 15.30 3.04
CA ASN A 10 -52.01 15.04 4.28
C ASN A 10 -51.52 13.57 4.29
N PRO A 11 -50.21 13.27 4.33
CA PRO A 11 -49.72 11.88 4.35
C PRO A 11 -49.36 11.47 5.77
N TRP A 12 -50.37 11.14 6.58
CA TRP A 12 -50.18 10.37 7.81
C TRP A 12 -51.11 9.16 7.78
N VAL A 13 -50.62 8.09 7.17
CA VAL A 13 -51.19 6.74 7.32
C VAL A 13 -50.04 5.82 7.70
N ASN A 14 -50.00 5.45 8.98
CA ASN A 14 -49.14 4.39 9.50
C ASN A 14 -49.70 3.03 9.05
N PRO A 15 -48.91 2.18 8.38
CA PRO A 15 -49.26 0.77 8.24
C PRO A 15 -48.82 -0.01 9.48
N THR A 16 -49.79 -0.49 10.24
CA THR A 16 -49.60 -1.52 11.28
C THR A 16 -49.24 -2.83 10.60
N ILE A 17 -47.99 -3.28 10.74
CA ILE A 17 -47.56 -4.63 10.32
C ILE A 17 -47.46 -5.50 11.57
N THR A 18 -48.50 -6.33 11.78
CA THR A 18 -48.46 -7.49 12.66
C THR A 18 -47.64 -8.60 12.00
N GLY A 19 -46.39 -8.75 12.41
CA GLY A 19 -45.51 -9.86 12.05
C GLY A 19 -45.35 -10.83 13.22
N THR A 20 -45.94 -12.01 13.07
CA THR A 20 -45.84 -13.14 13.98
C THR A 20 -44.40 -13.65 14.05
N SER A 21 -43.75 -13.51 15.20
CA SER A 21 -42.41 -14.08 15.45
C SER A 21 -42.52 -15.60 15.64
N SER A 22 -42.08 -16.38 14.65
CA SER A 22 -41.78 -17.80 14.86
C SER A 22 -40.33 -17.92 15.32
N ASN A 23 -40.13 -18.21 16.60
CA ASN A 23 -38.85 -18.66 17.13
C ASN A 23 -38.49 -20.01 16.51
N LYS A 24 -37.56 -20.03 15.54
CA LYS A 24 -36.83 -21.23 15.13
C LYS A 24 -35.43 -21.16 15.70
N THR A 25 -35.24 -21.78 16.85
CA THR A 25 -33.93 -22.06 17.44
C THR A 25 -33.33 -23.25 16.68
N SER A 26 -32.62 -23.01 15.58
CA SER A 26 -31.75 -24.03 14.98
C SER A 26 -30.33 -23.83 15.50
N LYS A 27 -29.87 -24.76 16.35
CA LYS A 27 -28.44 -24.98 16.58
C LYS A 27 -27.86 -25.54 15.29
N THR A 28 -27.32 -24.67 14.44
CA THR A 28 -26.58 -25.09 13.24
C THR A 28 -25.11 -25.21 13.63
N SER A 29 -24.54 -26.37 13.35
CA SER A 29 -23.14 -26.72 13.61
C SER A 29 -22.20 -25.70 12.96
N ALA A 30 -21.23 -25.22 13.72
CA ALA A 30 -20.08 -24.54 13.14
C ALA A 30 -19.29 -25.51 12.24
N ALA A 31 -18.54 -24.95 11.28
CA ALA A 31 -17.60 -25.60 10.35
C ALA A 31 -18.23 -26.10 9.03
N PRO A 32 -18.38 -25.19 8.05
CA PRO A 32 -17.44 -25.19 6.91
C PRO A 32 -16.79 -23.82 6.58
N GLU A 33 -17.37 -22.69 7.04
CA GLU A 33 -16.87 -21.35 6.68
C GLU A 33 -15.53 -20.99 7.33
N GLN A 34 -15.26 -21.46 8.56
CA GLN A 34 -13.99 -21.18 9.24
C GLN A 34 -12.78 -21.84 8.56
N ILE A 35 -12.94 -23.05 8.03
CA ILE A 35 -11.86 -23.78 7.34
C ILE A 35 -11.52 -23.09 6.02
N LEU A 36 -12.52 -22.53 5.32
CA LEU A 36 -12.30 -21.76 4.08
C LEU A 36 -11.56 -20.43 4.36
N SER A 37 -11.84 -19.81 5.50
CA SER A 37 -11.21 -18.56 5.95
C SER A 37 -9.74 -18.72 6.35
N GLU A 38 -9.37 -19.80 7.03
CA GLU A 38 -7.96 -20.08 7.37
C GLU A 38 -7.13 -20.40 6.12
N TYR A 39 -7.72 -21.10 5.14
CA TYR A 39 -7.07 -21.38 3.85
C TYR A 39 -6.89 -20.12 2.98
N SER A 40 -7.80 -19.15 3.04
CA SER A 40 -7.62 -17.90 2.30
C SER A 40 -6.51 -17.06 2.93
N PHE A 41 -6.44 -16.97 4.26
CA PHE A 41 -5.39 -16.22 4.95
C PHE A 41 -3.98 -16.78 4.67
N ALA A 42 -3.81 -18.11 4.75
CA ALA A 42 -2.52 -18.75 4.48
C ALA A 42 -2.07 -18.58 3.02
N ARG A 43 -3.00 -18.60 2.06
CA ARG A 43 -2.70 -18.45 0.63
C ARG A 43 -2.46 -17.00 0.22
N GLU A 44 -3.24 -16.07 0.76
CA GLU A 44 -3.23 -14.66 0.35
C GLU A 44 -2.20 -13.82 1.10
N GLY A 45 -1.88 -14.15 2.36
CA GLY A 45 -0.89 -13.42 3.16
C GLY A 45 0.49 -14.09 3.20
N LEU A 46 0.53 -15.38 3.57
CA LEU A 46 1.77 -16.09 3.89
C LEU A 46 2.63 -16.40 2.64
N VAL A 47 2.01 -16.77 1.51
CA VAL A 47 2.74 -17.08 0.28
C VAL A 47 3.43 -15.84 -0.30
N PRO A 48 2.78 -14.67 -0.47
CA PRO A 48 3.49 -13.47 -0.91
C PRO A 48 4.59 -13.05 0.05
N CYS A 49 4.35 -13.09 1.37
CA CYS A 49 5.35 -12.71 2.37
C CYS A 49 6.59 -13.59 2.31
N THR A 50 6.43 -14.91 2.14
CA THR A 50 7.57 -15.84 2.00
C THR A 50 8.35 -15.62 0.70
N ILE A 51 7.66 -15.36 -0.42
CA ILE A 51 8.31 -15.03 -1.69
C ILE A 51 9.13 -13.73 -1.55
N PHE A 52 8.54 -12.68 -1.00
CA PHE A 52 9.23 -11.40 -0.83
C PHE A 52 10.37 -11.48 0.19
N ALA A 53 10.24 -12.28 1.25
CA ALA A 53 11.32 -12.54 2.20
C ALA A 53 12.49 -13.30 1.53
N ALA A 54 12.20 -14.30 0.71
CA ALA A 54 13.22 -15.02 -0.05
C ALA A 54 13.94 -14.12 -1.06
N LEU A 55 13.19 -13.27 -1.77
CA LEU A 55 13.76 -12.25 -2.66
C LEU A 55 14.61 -11.24 -1.87
N GLY A 56 14.13 -10.76 -0.73
CA GLY A 56 14.85 -9.83 0.14
C GLY A 56 16.16 -10.43 0.66
N TYR A 57 16.16 -11.72 1.04
CA TYR A 57 17.37 -12.44 1.40
C TYR A 57 18.36 -12.53 0.23
N GLY A 58 17.86 -12.79 -0.99
CA GLY A 58 18.67 -12.77 -2.21
C GLY A 58 19.30 -11.41 -2.49
N VAL A 59 18.51 -10.33 -2.36
CA VAL A 59 19.00 -8.94 -2.47
C VAL A 59 20.07 -8.65 -1.44
N HIS A 60 19.83 -8.97 -0.17
CA HIS A 60 20.80 -8.74 0.89
C HIS A 60 22.11 -9.50 0.69
N ARG A 61 22.03 -10.75 0.20
CA ARG A 61 23.22 -11.56 -0.09
C ARG A 61 24.06 -10.98 -1.24
N HIS A 62 23.43 -10.35 -2.23
CA HIS A 62 24.13 -9.72 -3.36
C HIS A 62 24.49 -8.26 -3.12
N SER A 63 23.88 -7.60 -2.14
CA SER A 63 24.15 -6.19 -1.83
C SER A 63 25.46 -5.95 -1.09
N GLY A 64 26.04 -6.98 -0.46
CA GLY A 64 27.07 -6.77 0.56
C GLY A 64 26.55 -5.78 1.62
N ASP A 65 27.35 -4.75 1.91
CA ASP A 65 27.04 -3.71 2.89
C ASP A 65 26.29 -2.49 2.30
N ALA A 66 25.80 -2.57 1.05
CA ALA A 66 25.15 -1.43 0.39
C ALA A 66 23.81 -1.04 1.03
N ILE A 67 23.09 -1.99 1.64
CA ILE A 67 21.84 -1.71 2.37
C ILE A 67 22.22 -1.12 3.73
N THR A 68 21.82 0.13 3.97
CA THR A 68 22.24 0.85 5.16
C THR A 68 21.39 0.48 6.38
N ASN A 69 21.91 0.75 7.57
CA ASN A 69 21.12 0.63 8.81
C ASN A 69 19.87 1.53 8.78
N GLN A 70 19.93 2.67 8.09
CA GLN A 70 18.79 3.56 7.95
C GLN A 70 17.63 2.89 7.18
N ASP A 71 17.94 2.10 6.14
CA ASP A 71 16.94 1.36 5.37
C ASP A 71 16.22 0.32 6.22
N TRP A 72 16.97 -0.40 7.07
CA TRP A 72 16.40 -1.37 8.00
C TRP A 72 15.60 -0.72 9.13
N ILE A 73 16.13 0.35 9.71
CA ILE A 73 15.46 1.11 10.78
C ILE A 73 14.15 1.68 10.26
N PHE A 74 14.14 2.28 9.07
CA PHE A 74 12.91 2.77 8.45
C PHE A 74 11.95 1.62 8.17
N SER A 75 12.39 0.57 7.45
CA SER A 75 11.55 -0.53 7.01
C SER A 75 10.88 -1.27 8.19
N ILE A 76 11.66 -1.64 9.20
CA ILE A 76 11.13 -2.36 10.37
C ILE A 76 10.41 -1.38 11.30
N GLY A 77 11.03 -0.24 11.60
CA GLY A 77 10.53 0.73 12.57
C GLY A 77 9.20 1.36 12.13
N PHE A 78 9.05 1.69 10.84
CA PHE A 78 7.81 2.24 10.33
C PHE A 78 6.68 1.20 10.34
N LEU A 79 6.96 -0.06 10.00
CA LEU A 79 5.96 -1.13 10.08
C LEU A 79 5.51 -1.38 11.53
N LEU A 80 6.44 -1.42 12.48
CA LEU A 80 6.14 -1.49 13.91
C LEU A 80 5.29 -0.30 14.38
N TYR A 81 5.63 0.91 13.93
CA TYR A 81 4.84 2.11 14.20
C TYR A 81 3.41 1.97 13.67
N VAL A 82 3.21 1.46 12.46
CA VAL A 82 1.87 1.26 11.88
C VAL A 82 1.04 0.31 12.74
N PHE A 83 1.61 -0.83 13.17
CA PHE A 83 0.89 -1.76 14.05
C PHE A 83 0.59 -1.16 15.43
N ALA A 84 1.54 -0.45 16.03
CA ALA A 84 1.33 0.24 17.30
C ALA A 84 0.26 1.33 17.19
N ALA A 85 0.29 2.14 16.12
CA ALA A 85 -0.72 3.15 15.85
C ALA A 85 -2.11 2.52 15.68
N ASN A 86 -2.21 1.40 14.95
CA ASN A 86 -3.46 0.66 14.79
C ASN A 86 -4.03 0.19 16.13
N ALA A 87 -3.18 -0.38 16.99
CA ALA A 87 -3.57 -0.86 18.30
C ALA A 87 -3.99 0.28 19.24
N ILE A 88 -3.22 1.37 19.29
CA ILE A 88 -3.38 2.45 20.28
C ILE A 88 -4.40 3.50 19.83
N ALA A 89 -4.25 4.05 18.63
CA ALA A 89 -5.03 5.19 18.16
C ALA A 89 -6.35 4.77 17.49
N PHE A 90 -6.36 3.58 16.87
CA PHE A 90 -7.53 3.04 16.17
C PHE A 90 -8.22 1.90 16.94
N ASN A 91 -7.82 1.67 18.19
CA ASN A 91 -8.39 0.65 19.09
C ASN A 91 -8.51 -0.73 18.41
N GLY A 92 -7.48 -1.12 17.64
CA GLY A 92 -7.44 -2.39 16.91
C GLY A 92 -8.59 -2.56 15.91
N ASN A 93 -9.06 -1.47 15.30
CA ASN A 93 -10.18 -1.46 14.35
C ASN A 93 -11.50 -1.98 14.91
N GLN A 94 -11.70 -1.94 16.24
CA GLN A 94 -12.96 -2.36 16.86
C GLN A 94 -14.17 -1.65 16.26
N LEU A 95 -14.03 -0.38 15.88
CA LEU A 95 -15.11 0.41 15.30
C LEU A 95 -15.49 -0.09 13.90
N GLN A 96 -14.50 -0.38 13.04
CA GLN A 96 -14.71 -1.00 11.73
C GLN A 96 -15.28 -2.42 11.88
N LEU A 97 -14.77 -3.21 12.83
CA LEU A 97 -15.23 -4.58 13.07
C LEU A 97 -16.69 -4.60 13.58
N ASN A 98 -17.08 -3.63 14.41
CA ASN A 98 -18.45 -3.46 14.88
C ASN A 98 -19.38 -3.02 13.74
N GLN A 99 -18.93 -2.15 12.84
CA GLN A 99 -19.70 -1.75 11.65
C GLN A 99 -19.89 -2.93 10.68
N TRP A 100 -18.86 -3.76 10.47
CA TRP A 100 -19.00 -5.00 9.69
C TRP A 100 -20.05 -5.92 10.31
N LYS A 101 -19.98 -6.18 11.63
CA LYS A 101 -20.95 -7.03 12.34
C LYS A 101 -22.38 -6.48 12.32
N GLN A 102 -22.55 -5.16 12.43
CA GLN A 102 -23.87 -4.53 12.52
C GLN A 102 -24.53 -4.28 11.16
N ARG A 103 -23.74 -3.93 10.14
CA ARG A 103 -24.25 -3.46 8.83
C ARG A 103 -23.90 -4.39 7.67
N ASN A 104 -23.19 -5.48 7.92
CA ASN A 104 -22.71 -6.43 6.91
C ASN A 104 -21.87 -5.77 5.79
N ILE A 105 -21.21 -4.65 6.11
CA ILE A 105 -20.36 -3.90 5.19
C ILE A 105 -19.01 -4.62 5.11
N ARG A 106 -18.81 -5.45 4.08
CA ARG A 106 -17.52 -6.13 3.85
C ARG A 106 -16.46 -5.11 3.44
N PHE A 107 -15.44 -4.96 4.28
CA PHE A 107 -14.22 -4.24 3.91
C PHE A 107 -13.46 -5.08 2.89
N GLN A 108 -13.34 -4.55 1.67
CA GLN A 108 -12.57 -5.22 0.62
C GLN A 108 -11.10 -4.77 0.69
N PRO A 109 -10.15 -5.59 0.20
CA PRO A 109 -8.76 -5.19 0.06
C PRO A 109 -8.62 -3.89 -0.75
N MET A 110 -7.53 -3.17 -0.53
CA MET A 110 -7.25 -1.82 -1.05
C MET A 110 -7.37 -1.70 -2.58
N GLY A 111 -7.31 -2.82 -3.29
CA GLY A 111 -7.49 -2.93 -4.73
C GLY A 111 -8.91 -3.29 -5.20
N GLN A 112 -9.91 -3.30 -4.34
CA GLN A 112 -11.29 -3.67 -4.73
C GLN A 112 -12.33 -2.59 -4.38
N HIS A 113 -12.17 -1.81 -3.31
CA HIS A 113 -13.10 -0.72 -3.00
C HIS A 113 -12.48 0.69 -2.92
N SER A 114 -11.25 0.87 -2.43
CA SER A 114 -10.78 2.17 -1.95
C SER A 114 -10.09 3.06 -2.99
N LEU A 115 -10.17 2.70 -4.27
CA LEU A 115 -9.79 3.56 -5.40
C LEU A 115 -11.01 3.81 -6.29
N GLY A 116 -12.09 4.36 -5.71
CA GLY A 116 -13.27 4.80 -6.45
C GLY A 116 -14.10 3.68 -7.08
N ARG A 117 -14.49 2.66 -6.30
CA ARG A 117 -15.32 1.48 -6.70
C ARG A 117 -14.62 0.37 -7.51
N GLY A 118 -13.29 0.36 -7.58
CA GLY A 118 -12.56 -0.72 -8.28
C GLY A 118 -12.75 -0.77 -9.80
N GLU A 119 -13.64 0.07 -10.37
CA GLU A 119 -13.85 0.20 -11.81
C GLU A 119 -12.54 0.59 -12.51
N PHE A 120 -11.78 1.51 -11.91
CA PHE A 120 -10.49 1.96 -12.44
C PHE A 120 -9.42 0.86 -12.49
N ILE A 121 -9.47 -0.12 -11.58
CA ILE A 121 -8.46 -1.19 -11.51
C ILE A 121 -8.61 -2.19 -12.66
N THR A 122 -9.81 -2.26 -13.22
CA THR A 122 -10.09 -3.09 -14.39
C THR A 122 -9.85 -2.36 -15.71
N GLU A 123 -9.56 -1.05 -15.70
CA GLU A 123 -9.27 -0.32 -16.92
C GLU A 123 -7.97 -0.84 -17.56
N PRO A 124 -7.97 -1.15 -18.88
CA PRO A 124 -6.78 -1.64 -19.57
C PRO A 124 -5.57 -0.72 -19.44
N SER A 125 -5.80 0.60 -19.40
CA SER A 125 -4.79 1.64 -19.19
C SER A 125 -4.08 1.49 -17.84
N PHE A 126 -4.85 1.25 -16.77
CA PHE A 126 -4.32 1.05 -15.43
C PHE A 126 -3.56 -0.28 -15.30
N LEU A 127 -4.10 -1.36 -15.89
CA LEU A 127 -3.41 -2.65 -15.92
C LEU A 127 -2.06 -2.56 -16.65
N MET A 128 -2.02 -1.83 -17.77
CA MET A 128 -0.77 -1.58 -18.50
C MET A 128 0.20 -0.74 -17.66
N TYR A 129 -0.27 0.33 -17.02
CA TYR A 129 0.52 1.14 -16.11
C TYR A 129 1.13 0.30 -14.97
N PHE A 130 0.33 -0.53 -14.32
CA PHE A 130 0.75 -1.38 -13.22
C PHE A 130 1.73 -2.48 -13.68
N ALA A 131 1.51 -3.05 -14.87
CA ALA A 131 2.45 -3.99 -15.47
C ALA A 131 3.81 -3.33 -15.74
N VAL A 132 3.82 -2.14 -16.35
CA VAL A 132 5.03 -1.35 -16.61
C VAL A 132 5.74 -1.00 -15.29
N SER A 133 4.98 -0.61 -14.26
CA SER A 133 5.52 -0.36 -12.92
C SER A 133 6.28 -1.56 -12.36
N LYS A 134 5.70 -2.76 -12.45
CA LYS A 134 6.35 -3.99 -11.97
C LYS A 134 7.58 -4.35 -12.77
N VAL A 135 7.52 -4.18 -14.09
CA VAL A 135 8.66 -4.49 -14.97
C VAL A 135 9.82 -3.54 -14.68
N LEU A 136 9.58 -2.23 -14.69
CA LEU A 136 10.63 -1.22 -14.46
C LEU A 136 11.09 -1.16 -12.99
N GLY A 137 10.16 -1.32 -12.06
CA GLY A 137 10.38 -1.16 -10.63
C GLY A 137 11.01 -2.37 -9.95
N VAL A 138 10.68 -3.59 -10.42
CA VAL A 138 11.07 -4.85 -9.77
C VAL A 138 11.83 -5.77 -10.72
N LEU A 139 11.23 -6.15 -11.85
CA LEU A 139 11.78 -7.22 -12.69
C LEU A 139 13.13 -6.85 -13.31
N VAL A 140 13.21 -5.68 -13.95
CA VAL A 140 14.45 -5.22 -14.58
C VAL A 140 15.56 -5.02 -13.55
N PRO A 141 15.36 -4.30 -12.42
CA PRO A 141 16.37 -4.18 -11.37
C PRO A 141 16.80 -5.53 -10.80
N LEU A 142 15.87 -6.48 -10.59
CA LEU A 142 16.19 -7.81 -10.09
C LEU A 142 17.09 -8.59 -11.07
N VAL A 143 16.81 -8.53 -12.37
CA VAL A 143 17.66 -9.13 -13.41
C VAL A 143 19.04 -8.45 -13.45
N MET A 144 19.08 -7.13 -13.38
CA MET A 144 20.34 -6.37 -13.35
C MET A 144 21.16 -6.71 -12.10
N MET A 145 20.55 -6.91 -10.94
CA MET A 145 21.25 -7.31 -9.72
C MET A 145 22.01 -8.64 -9.86
N VAL A 146 21.46 -9.56 -10.65
CA VAL A 146 22.05 -10.89 -10.85
C VAL A 146 23.05 -10.92 -12.02
N ALA A 147 22.79 -10.12 -13.07
CA ALA A 147 23.54 -10.19 -14.32
C ALA A 147 24.56 -9.08 -14.54
N ALA A 148 24.42 -7.93 -13.86
CA ALA A 148 25.32 -6.78 -14.03
C ALA A 148 26.55 -6.90 -13.12
N PRO A 149 27.62 -6.11 -13.40
CA PRO A 149 28.76 -5.96 -12.50
C PRO A 149 28.36 -5.61 -11.06
N THR A 150 29.20 -6.00 -10.11
CA THR A 150 28.92 -5.85 -8.67
C THR A 150 28.66 -4.41 -8.25
N GLU A 151 29.35 -3.43 -8.84
CA GLU A 151 29.12 -2.01 -8.59
C GLU A 151 27.67 -1.59 -8.89
N ILE A 152 27.13 -1.97 -10.05
CA ILE A 152 25.74 -1.69 -10.44
C ILE A 152 24.77 -2.44 -9.51
N ALA A 153 25.04 -3.71 -9.21
CA ALA A 153 24.22 -4.52 -8.33
C ALA A 153 24.13 -3.92 -6.91
N THR A 154 25.23 -3.39 -6.38
CA THR A 154 25.25 -2.74 -5.07
C THR A 154 24.48 -1.41 -5.05
N MET A 155 24.52 -0.63 -6.14
CA MET A 155 23.80 0.64 -6.23
C MET A 155 22.27 0.48 -6.23
N LEU A 156 21.76 -0.53 -6.94
CA LEU A 156 20.31 -0.75 -7.06
C LEU A 156 19.70 -1.47 -5.84
N ALA A 157 20.51 -2.24 -5.10
CA ALA A 157 20.02 -3.14 -4.06
C ALA A 157 19.21 -2.45 -2.94
N PRO A 158 19.61 -1.28 -2.40
CA PRO A 158 18.84 -0.60 -1.35
C PRO A 158 17.42 -0.21 -1.82
N SER A 159 17.30 0.33 -3.03
CA SER A 159 16.00 0.72 -3.60
C SER A 159 15.08 -0.48 -3.80
N LEU A 160 15.65 -1.61 -4.27
CA LEU A 160 14.92 -2.86 -4.45
C LEU A 160 14.52 -3.49 -3.11
N ALA A 161 15.40 -3.46 -2.10
CA ALA A 161 15.11 -3.98 -0.76
C ALA A 161 13.93 -3.23 -0.12
N VAL A 162 13.95 -1.90 -0.14
CA VAL A 162 12.84 -1.07 0.39
C VAL A 162 11.53 -1.37 -0.34
N LEU A 163 11.57 -1.56 -1.67
CA LEU A 163 10.38 -1.90 -2.46
C LEU A 163 9.81 -3.29 -2.11
N LEU A 164 10.67 -4.27 -1.85
CA LEU A 164 10.25 -5.60 -1.41
C LEU A 164 9.63 -5.54 -0.01
N VAL A 165 10.21 -4.76 0.91
CA VAL A 165 9.61 -4.57 2.25
C VAL A 165 8.30 -3.81 2.15
N GLN A 166 8.19 -2.81 1.28
CA GLN A 166 6.91 -2.14 1.01
C GLN A 166 5.85 -3.15 0.59
N ALA A 167 6.16 -4.07 -0.32
CA ALA A 167 5.22 -5.10 -0.75
C ALA A 167 4.78 -6.00 0.42
N VAL A 168 5.70 -6.40 1.30
CA VAL A 168 5.37 -7.16 2.51
C VAL A 168 4.50 -6.34 3.48
N ALA A 169 4.83 -5.06 3.68
CA ALA A 169 4.11 -4.17 4.57
C ALA A 169 2.66 -3.94 4.10
N GLU A 170 2.45 -3.74 2.79
CA GLU A 170 1.12 -3.60 2.20
C GLU A 170 0.26 -4.85 2.41
N GLN A 171 0.84 -6.06 2.30
CA GLN A 171 0.13 -7.31 2.59
C GLN A 171 -0.12 -7.52 4.09
N SER A 172 0.85 -7.14 4.93
CA SER A 172 0.77 -7.34 6.38
C SER A 172 -0.21 -6.39 7.07
N THR A 173 -0.54 -5.27 6.41
CA THR A 173 -1.40 -4.22 6.97
C THR A 173 -2.83 -4.27 6.43
N VAL A 174 -3.22 -5.34 5.72
CA VAL A 174 -4.58 -5.50 5.15
C VAL A 174 -5.69 -5.33 6.20
N GLU A 175 -5.44 -5.74 7.44
CA GLU A 175 -6.38 -5.64 8.56
C GLU A 175 -6.26 -4.33 9.36
N CYS A 176 -5.31 -3.45 9.03
CA CYS A 176 -5.14 -2.16 9.68
C CYS A 176 -6.21 -1.15 9.21
N HIS A 177 -6.36 -0.05 9.95
CA HIS A 177 -7.27 1.03 9.57
C HIS A 177 -6.91 1.57 8.17
N ASP A 178 -7.90 1.99 7.38
CA ASP A 178 -7.69 2.39 5.97
C ASP A 178 -6.70 3.55 5.83
N VAL A 179 -6.73 4.50 6.77
CA VAL A 179 -5.74 5.60 6.84
C VAL A 179 -4.31 5.06 6.99
N LEU A 180 -4.11 4.06 7.84
CA LEU A 180 -2.79 3.44 8.04
C LEU A 180 -2.39 2.62 6.81
N ARG A 181 -3.34 1.91 6.20
CA ARG A 181 -3.14 1.19 4.95
C ARG A 181 -2.69 2.12 3.83
N MET A 182 -3.24 3.33 3.74
CA MET A 182 -2.82 4.34 2.77
C MET A 182 -1.50 5.01 3.13
N ALA A 183 -1.20 5.16 4.42
CA ALA A 183 0.09 5.68 4.86
C ALA A 183 1.26 4.78 4.48
N VAL A 184 1.07 3.45 4.43
CA VAL A 184 2.12 2.49 4.07
C VAL A 184 2.74 2.76 2.69
N PRO A 185 2.01 2.66 1.56
CA PRO A 185 2.58 2.90 0.24
C PRO A 185 3.13 4.32 0.10
N ILE A 186 2.51 5.32 0.73
CA ILE A 186 3.00 6.72 0.70
C ILE A 186 4.35 6.85 1.40
N ALA A 187 4.48 6.35 2.62
CA ALA A 187 5.70 6.51 3.41
C ALA A 187 6.87 5.75 2.77
N TYR A 188 6.66 4.49 2.36
CA TYR A 188 7.70 3.72 1.67
C TYR A 188 8.08 4.35 0.33
N SER A 189 7.12 4.80 -0.48
CA SER A 189 7.41 5.48 -1.74
C SER A 189 8.18 6.80 -1.51
N THR A 190 7.84 7.54 -0.46
CA THR A 190 8.52 8.78 -0.09
C THR A 190 9.96 8.50 0.34
N TYR A 191 10.16 7.57 1.27
CA TYR A 191 11.49 7.19 1.75
C TYR A 191 12.35 6.65 0.61
N ARG A 192 11.79 5.77 -0.23
CA ARG A 192 12.47 5.22 -1.40
C ARG A 192 12.88 6.32 -2.38
N LEU A 193 11.96 7.24 -2.71
CA LEU A 193 12.19 8.31 -3.69
C LEU A 193 13.30 9.25 -3.27
N PHE A 194 13.27 9.75 -2.03
CA PHE A 194 14.23 10.74 -1.52
C PHE A 194 15.49 10.13 -0.88
N GLY A 195 15.53 8.81 -0.74
CA GLY A 195 16.69 8.08 -0.24
C GLY A 195 17.32 7.22 -1.33
N PRO A 196 17.18 5.88 -1.27
CA PRO A 196 17.98 4.98 -2.08
C PRO A 196 17.75 5.09 -3.59
N LEU A 197 16.55 5.47 -4.06
CA LEU A 197 16.29 5.61 -5.50
C LEU A 197 16.96 6.86 -6.09
N GLN A 198 16.94 7.98 -5.36
CA GLN A 198 17.66 9.19 -5.77
C GLN A 198 19.17 8.95 -5.77
N VAL A 199 19.70 8.32 -4.72
CA VAL A 199 21.12 7.96 -4.64
C VAL A 199 21.52 7.07 -5.80
N TRP A 200 20.72 6.04 -6.11
CA TRP A 200 20.98 5.18 -7.26
C TRP A 200 20.99 5.95 -8.59
N ALA A 201 20.03 6.85 -8.83
CA ALA A 201 19.98 7.64 -10.07
C ALA A 201 21.20 8.55 -10.25
N VAL A 202 21.65 9.21 -9.17
CA VAL A 202 22.85 10.07 -9.18
C VAL A 202 24.10 9.23 -9.37
N ALA A 203 24.29 8.18 -8.57
CA ALA A 203 25.46 7.31 -8.68
C ALA A 203 25.58 6.63 -10.05
N SER A 204 24.44 6.31 -10.69
CA SER A 204 24.42 5.74 -12.05
C SER A 204 24.88 6.74 -13.11
N TYR A 205 24.62 8.03 -12.89
CA TYR A 205 25.08 9.10 -13.77
C TYR A 205 26.59 9.34 -13.62
N ASP A 206 27.07 9.41 -12.38
CA ASP A 206 28.50 9.57 -12.10
C ASP A 206 29.29 8.37 -12.67
N LEU A 207 28.82 7.14 -12.43
CA LEU A 207 29.44 5.93 -12.98
C LEU A 207 29.49 5.92 -14.52
N TYR A 208 28.47 6.45 -15.17
CA TYR A 208 28.44 6.56 -16.64
C TYR A 208 29.46 7.59 -17.16
N LEU A 209 29.61 8.73 -16.48
CA LEU A 209 30.59 9.75 -16.84
C LEU A 209 32.03 9.26 -16.62
N ASP A 210 32.29 8.59 -15.50
CA ASP A 210 33.61 8.05 -15.18
C ASP A 210 34.05 7.02 -16.24
N GLN A 211 33.12 6.17 -16.70
CA GLN A 211 33.41 5.24 -17.79
C GLN A 211 33.70 5.99 -19.10
N ALA A 212 32.89 6.99 -19.45
CA ALA A 212 33.07 7.74 -20.69
C ALA A 212 34.41 8.49 -20.72
N ALA A 213 34.89 8.96 -19.56
CA ALA A 213 36.21 9.59 -19.44
C ALA A 213 37.37 8.58 -19.50
N GLY A 214 37.19 7.36 -18.97
CA GLY A 214 38.22 6.31 -18.97
C GLY A 214 38.38 5.58 -20.31
N GLU A 215 37.37 5.56 -21.17
CA GLU A 215 37.43 4.90 -22.49
C GLU A 215 38.34 5.62 -23.51
N GLU A 216 38.81 6.85 -23.23
CA GLU A 216 39.78 7.55 -24.09
C GLU A 216 41.20 6.95 -24.01
N GLU A 217 41.52 6.13 -23.01
CA GLU A 217 42.89 5.63 -22.77
C GLU A 217 43.15 4.16 -23.17
N GLU A 218 42.14 3.29 -23.28
CA GLU A 218 42.34 1.86 -23.59
C GLU A 218 41.47 1.32 -24.73
N GLU A 219 41.96 1.50 -25.95
CA GLU A 219 41.38 0.99 -27.19
C GLU A 219 41.62 -0.53 -27.34
N SER A 220 40.90 -1.39 -26.60
CA SER A 220 40.93 -2.84 -26.88
C SER A 220 39.62 -3.57 -26.59
N SER A 221 38.87 -3.84 -27.66
CA SER A 221 37.90 -4.90 -28.01
C SER A 221 37.09 -5.70 -26.95
N ARG A 222 37.09 -5.36 -25.66
CA ARG A 222 36.31 -6.00 -24.58
C ARG A 222 35.25 -5.06 -23.96
N SER A 223 35.23 -3.77 -24.33
CA SER A 223 34.43 -2.70 -23.70
C SER A 223 32.92 -2.73 -24.02
N SER A 224 32.49 -3.29 -25.16
CA SER A 224 31.09 -3.12 -25.62
C SER A 224 30.03 -3.70 -24.67
N ARG A 225 30.28 -4.84 -24.02
CA ARG A 225 29.34 -5.40 -23.03
C ARG A 225 29.29 -4.59 -21.73
N SER A 226 30.44 -4.08 -21.26
CA SER A 226 30.48 -3.27 -20.05
C SER A 226 29.68 -1.99 -20.27
N SER A 227 29.97 -1.28 -21.37
CA SER A 227 29.25 -0.05 -21.79
C SER A 227 27.73 -0.21 -21.83
N MET A 228 27.22 -1.34 -22.32
CA MET A 228 25.77 -1.59 -22.33
C MET A 228 25.15 -1.63 -20.92
N TYR A 229 25.82 -2.20 -19.92
CA TYR A 229 25.29 -2.25 -18.55
C TYR A 229 25.22 -0.87 -17.91
N HIS A 230 26.19 0.00 -18.13
CA HIS A 230 26.18 1.36 -17.57
C HIS A 230 25.08 2.23 -18.19
N VAL A 231 24.91 2.16 -19.52
CA VAL A 231 23.81 2.85 -20.22
C VAL A 231 22.44 2.33 -19.75
N LEU A 232 22.28 1.01 -19.63
CA LEU A 232 21.05 0.42 -19.12
C LEU A 232 20.79 0.81 -17.66
N ASN A 233 21.81 0.79 -16.81
CA ASN A 233 21.70 1.18 -15.40
C ASN A 233 21.24 2.62 -15.26
N LEU A 234 21.87 3.53 -16.01
CA LEU A 234 21.47 4.94 -16.06
C LEU A 234 20.00 5.09 -16.50
N GLY A 235 19.64 4.48 -17.63
CA GLY A 235 18.28 4.57 -18.15
C GLY A 235 17.22 4.02 -17.20
N VAL A 236 17.49 2.87 -16.59
CA VAL A 236 16.58 2.22 -15.64
C VAL A 236 16.47 3.03 -14.35
N ALA A 237 17.57 3.54 -13.79
CA ALA A 237 17.55 4.32 -12.56
C ALA A 237 16.71 5.59 -12.72
N TRP A 238 16.91 6.35 -13.79
CA TRP A 238 16.15 7.57 -14.07
C TRP A 238 14.69 7.29 -14.44
N ALA A 239 14.41 6.26 -15.23
CA ALA A 239 13.03 5.87 -15.53
C ALA A 239 12.28 5.47 -14.24
N ASN A 240 12.93 4.73 -13.34
CA ASN A 240 12.36 4.31 -12.07
C ASN A 240 12.18 5.51 -11.12
N LEU A 241 13.10 6.48 -11.11
CA LEU A 241 12.96 7.73 -10.38
C LEU A 241 11.73 8.54 -10.84
N LEU A 242 11.59 8.76 -12.15
CA LEU A 242 10.45 9.46 -12.74
C LEU A 242 9.13 8.73 -12.45
N PHE A 243 9.12 7.40 -12.61
CA PHE A 243 7.95 6.59 -12.33
C PHE A 243 7.60 6.59 -10.84
N GLY A 244 8.60 6.54 -9.95
CA GLY A 244 8.43 6.64 -8.52
C GLY A 244 7.84 7.98 -8.08
N ALA A 245 8.33 9.08 -8.68
CA ALA A 245 7.78 10.42 -8.45
C ALA A 245 6.32 10.51 -8.92
N TYR A 246 6.00 10.01 -10.11
CA TYR A 246 4.61 9.98 -10.60
C TYR A 246 3.72 9.11 -9.71
N ASN A 247 4.18 7.94 -9.29
CA ASN A 247 3.44 7.05 -8.41
C ASN A 247 3.14 7.73 -7.06
N LEU A 248 4.12 8.41 -6.47
CA LEU A 248 3.93 9.13 -5.21
C LEU A 248 2.99 10.34 -5.37
N PHE A 249 3.33 11.27 -6.25
CA PHE A 249 2.60 12.54 -6.32
C PHE A 249 1.32 12.43 -7.12
N GLY A 250 1.37 11.84 -8.31
CA GLY A 250 0.22 11.71 -9.20
C GLY A 250 -0.79 10.67 -8.71
N PHE A 251 -0.32 9.45 -8.44
CA PHE A 251 -1.21 8.35 -8.11
C PHE A 251 -1.58 8.32 -6.62
N LEU A 252 -0.60 8.25 -5.71
CA LEU A 252 -0.88 8.10 -4.28
C LEU A 252 -1.45 9.38 -3.66
N ILE A 253 -0.80 10.54 -3.85
CA ILE A 253 -1.20 11.78 -3.17
C ILE A 253 -2.37 12.47 -3.86
N LEU A 254 -2.33 12.66 -5.19
CA LEU A 254 -3.35 13.44 -5.89
C LEU A 254 -4.62 12.63 -6.21
N ARG A 255 -4.50 11.32 -6.43
CA ARG A 255 -5.63 10.50 -6.88
C ARG A 255 -6.19 9.60 -5.78
N ALA A 256 -5.32 8.85 -5.09
CA ALA A 256 -5.76 7.88 -4.10
C ALA A 256 -6.09 8.52 -2.76
N LEU A 257 -5.21 9.35 -2.21
CA LEU A 257 -5.35 9.94 -0.88
C LEU A 257 -6.67 10.72 -0.67
N PRO A 258 -7.17 11.54 -1.62
CA PRO A 258 -8.41 12.29 -1.41
C PRO A 258 -9.63 11.39 -1.20
N VAL A 259 -9.66 10.21 -1.85
CA VAL A 259 -10.74 9.22 -1.70
C VAL A 259 -10.83 8.74 -0.25
N TYR A 260 -9.70 8.59 0.45
CA TYR A 260 -9.69 8.20 1.86
C TYR A 260 -10.11 9.32 2.82
N PHE A 261 -10.11 10.57 2.38
CA PHE A 261 -10.61 11.69 3.17
C PHE A 261 -12.05 12.07 2.82
N ASP A 262 -12.66 11.38 1.84
CA ASP A 262 -14.07 11.55 1.55
C ASP A 262 -14.92 10.91 2.66
N LYS A 263 -15.79 11.73 3.25
CA LYS A 263 -16.56 11.41 4.47
C LYS A 263 -17.65 10.38 4.22
N ASP A 264 -18.02 10.20 2.96
CA ASP A 264 -19.03 9.22 2.54
C ASP A 264 -18.41 7.82 2.37
N GLU A 265 -17.09 7.72 2.18
CA GLU A 265 -16.38 6.46 1.93
C GLU A 265 -15.58 5.95 3.13
N THR A 266 -14.96 6.83 3.92
CA THR A 266 -14.28 6.42 5.15
C THR A 266 -15.10 6.76 6.39
N PRO A 267 -15.42 5.77 7.27
CA PRO A 267 -16.12 6.08 8.51
C PRO A 267 -15.30 7.10 9.29
N ARG A 268 -15.97 8.13 9.82
CA ARG A 268 -15.30 9.18 10.61
C ARG A 268 -14.37 8.51 11.60
N VAL A 269 -13.09 8.87 11.51
CA VAL A 269 -12.13 8.54 12.55
C VAL A 269 -12.58 9.32 13.77
N GLU A 270 -13.42 8.69 14.60
CA GLU A 270 -13.44 9.01 16.02
C GLU A 270 -12.07 8.58 16.51
N MET A 271 -11.05 9.43 16.26
CA MET A 271 -9.75 9.22 16.86
C MET A 271 -10.05 9.06 18.33
N ALA A 272 -9.75 7.88 18.86
CA ALA A 272 -9.88 7.68 20.27
C ALA A 272 -8.84 8.63 20.84
N TYR A 273 -9.27 9.81 21.29
CA TYR A 273 -8.44 10.80 21.98
C TYR A 273 -8.08 10.25 23.39
N THR A 274 -7.82 8.93 23.48
CA THR A 274 -7.63 8.13 24.69
C THR A 274 -6.34 8.48 25.42
N LEU A 275 -5.47 9.30 24.84
CA LEU A 275 -4.31 9.85 25.54
C LEU A 275 -4.70 10.93 26.55
N LEU A 276 -5.92 11.45 26.50
CA LEU A 276 -6.51 12.19 27.61
C LEU A 276 -7.73 11.42 28.11
N PRO A 277 -7.78 11.02 29.40
CA PRO A 277 -8.98 10.43 29.96
C PRO A 277 -10.11 11.47 29.84
N ILE A 278 -11.00 11.31 28.87
CA ILE A 278 -12.21 12.11 28.78
C ILE A 278 -13.03 11.74 30.01
N PRO A 279 -13.25 12.67 30.96
CA PRO A 279 -14.04 12.36 32.14
C PRO A 279 -15.42 11.90 31.66
N LYS A 280 -15.82 10.69 32.08
CA LYS A 280 -17.18 10.21 31.85
C LYS A 280 -18.11 11.31 32.32
N LYS A 281 -18.93 11.81 31.40
CA LYS A 281 -19.98 12.78 31.69
C LYS A 281 -20.97 12.05 32.60
N ASN A 282 -20.72 12.09 33.91
CA ASN A 282 -21.64 11.57 34.89
C ASN A 282 -22.95 12.32 34.67
N ASN A 283 -24.03 11.57 34.43
CA ASN A 283 -25.37 12.12 34.37
C ASN A 283 -25.63 12.81 35.72
N ILE A 284 -25.39 14.12 35.77
CA ILE A 284 -25.83 14.97 36.86
C ILE A 284 -27.35 14.91 36.76
N LYS A 285 -27.95 14.09 37.63
CA LYS A 285 -29.37 14.21 37.91
C LYS A 285 -29.55 15.60 38.49
N THR A 286 -30.14 16.51 37.70
CA THR A 286 -30.77 17.71 38.23
C THR A 286 -31.83 17.24 39.23
N ILE A 287 -31.58 17.56 40.51
CA ILE A 287 -32.56 17.45 41.60
C ILE A 287 -33.53 18.62 41.47
#